data_AF-C9KLA5-F1
#
_entry.id   AF-C9KLA5-F1
#
_cell.length_a   1.000
_cell.length_b   1.000
_cell.length_c   1.000
_cell.angle_alpha   90.00
_cell.angle_beta   90.00
_cell.angle_gamma   90.00
#
_symmetry.space_group_name_H-M   'P 1'
#
loop_
_entity.id
_entity.type
_entity.pdbx_description
1 polymer ?
#
loop_
_entity_poly.entity_id
_entity_poly.type
_entity_poly.pdbx_seq_one_letter_code
_entity_poly.pdbx_strand_id
1 'polypeptide(L)'
;MVVNGIDVTVNGLNDVSEQEIVNYIDYVQTQTKEKVNSLKLSATKDGQVDIRYELQPQKFERIRRITGYLVGTIDRWNDAKRAEEHDRVKHGLH
;
A
#
# COMPACT_ATOMS: atom_id res chain seq x y z
N MET A 1 8.93 13.59 -12.46
CA MET A 1 8.49 13.05 -13.77
C MET A 1 7.61 11.83 -13.52
N VAL A 2 6.86 11.37 -14.51
CA VAL A 2 6.02 10.16 -14.39
C VAL A 2 6.56 9.11 -15.35
N VAL A 3 6.82 7.90 -14.86
CA VAL A 3 7.31 6.75 -15.64
C VAL A 3 6.41 5.55 -15.30
N ASN A 4 5.80 4.92 -16.30
CA ASN A 4 4.83 3.82 -16.09
C ASN A 4 3.70 4.13 -15.09
N GLY A 5 3.27 5.39 -15.00
CA GLY A 5 2.25 5.84 -14.06
C GLY A 5 2.72 5.95 -12.60
N ILE A 6 4.03 5.90 -12.36
CA ILE A 6 4.67 6.06 -11.05
C ILE A 6 5.31 7.44 -10.97
N ASP A 7 5.11 8.13 -9.85
CA ASP A 7 5.73 9.43 -9.60
C ASP A 7 7.21 9.27 -9.26
N VAL A 8 8.10 9.77 -10.12
CA VAL A 8 9.55 9.65 -9.98
C VAL A 8 10.20 11.02 -9.76
N THR A 9 10.98 11.14 -8.69
CA THR A 9 11.83 12.30 -8.42
C THR A 9 13.30 11.90 -8.46
N VAL A 10 14.13 12.63 -9.19
CA VAL A 10 15.57 12.37 -9.30
C VAL A 10 16.31 13.61 -8.83
N ASN A 11 17.14 13.47 -7.79
CA ASN A 11 17.88 14.57 -7.19
C ASN A 11 19.38 14.28 -7.16
N GLY A 12 20.18 15.15 -7.78
CA GLY A 12 21.65 15.04 -7.74
C GLY A 12 22.24 13.90 -8.57
N LEU A 13 21.43 13.26 -9.43
CA LEU A 13 21.89 12.31 -10.45
C LEU A 13 21.75 12.97 -11.82
N ASN A 14 22.81 12.92 -12.62
CA ASN A 14 22.81 13.43 -14.00
C ASN A 14 22.60 12.26 -14.97
N ASP A 15 21.99 12.54 -16.12
CA ASP A 15 21.86 11.61 -17.26
C ASP A 15 21.18 10.26 -16.96
N VAL A 16 20.30 10.22 -15.95
CA VAL A 16 19.51 9.02 -15.63
C VAL A 16 18.52 8.75 -16.77
N SER A 17 18.68 7.61 -17.44
CA SER A 17 17.79 7.22 -18.53
C SER A 17 16.44 6.70 -18.02
N GLU A 18 15.40 6.76 -18.85
CA GLU A 18 14.10 6.19 -18.50
C GLU A 18 14.18 4.67 -18.28
N GLN A 19 15.01 3.96 -19.06
CA GLN A 19 15.24 2.52 -18.87
C GLN A 19 15.87 2.21 -17.52
N GLU A 20 16.79 3.05 -17.05
CA GLU A 20 17.40 2.91 -15.73
C GLU A 20 16.38 3.13 -14.61
N ILE A 21 15.50 4.13 -14.76
CA ILE A 21 14.37 4.35 -13.84
C ILE A 21 13.45 3.13 -13.80
N VAL A 22 13.10 2.56 -14.96
CA VAL A 22 12.32 1.33 -15.05
C VAL A 22 13.00 0.18 -14.31
N ASN A 23 14.31 0.01 -14.48
CA ASN A 23 15.06 -1.03 -13.77
C ASN A 23 15.03 -0.82 -12.24
N TYR A 24 15.08 0.43 -11.76
CA TYR A 24 14.93 0.72 -10.32
C TYR A 24 13.53 0.41 -9.81
N ILE A 25 12.48 0.72 -10.59
CA ILE A 25 11.10 0.35 -10.27
C ILE A 25 10.98 -1.17 -10.15
N ASP A 26 11.48 -1.90 -11.15
CA ASP A 26 11.43 -3.37 -11.20
C ASP A 26 12.22 -4.00 -10.04
N TYR A 27 13.37 -3.43 -9.70
CA TYR A 27 14.16 -3.85 -8.53
C TYR A 27 13.33 -3.76 -7.25
N VAL A 28 12.70 -2.61 -6.99
CA VAL A 28 11.88 -2.41 -5.79
C VAL A 28 10.69 -3.37 -5.77
N GLN A 29 9.94 -3.48 -6.87
CA GLN A 29 8.78 -4.39 -6.96
C GLN A 29 9.18 -5.86 -6.80
N THR A 30 10.35 -6.25 -7.30
CA THR A 30 10.86 -7.61 -7.16
C THR A 30 11.24 -7.93 -5.71
N GLN A 31 11.81 -6.97 -4.98
CA GLN A 31 12.19 -7.13 -3.57
C GLN A 31 10.97 -7.13 -2.65
N THR A 32 10.02 -6.21 -2.84
CA THR A 32 8.85 -6.08 -1.96
C THR A 32 7.72 -7.02 -2.32
N LYS A 33 7.66 -7.49 -3.58
CA LYS A 33 6.49 -8.17 -4.17
C LYS A 33 5.23 -7.30 -4.18
N GLU A 34 5.40 -5.99 -4.08
CA GLU A 34 4.31 -5.01 -4.04
C GLU A 34 4.48 -3.97 -5.13
N LYS A 35 3.37 -3.36 -5.55
CA LYS A 35 3.41 -2.28 -6.54
C LYS A 35 3.95 -1.00 -5.92
N VAL A 36 4.75 -0.26 -6.68
CA VAL A 36 5.29 1.04 -6.27
C VAL A 36 4.30 2.16 -6.65
N ASN A 37 4.11 3.12 -5.76
CA ASN A 37 3.31 4.33 -5.96
C ASN A 37 4.21 5.52 -6.33
N SER A 38 5.31 5.71 -5.61
CA SER A 38 6.29 6.77 -5.87
C SER A 38 7.72 6.30 -5.64
N LEU A 39 8.67 6.90 -6.36
CA LEU A 39 10.10 6.61 -6.29
C LEU A 39 10.90 7.92 -6.22
N LYS A 40 11.88 7.98 -5.33
CA LYS A 40 12.84 9.08 -5.18
C LYS A 40 14.24 8.51 -5.23
N LEU A 41 14.99 8.92 -6.25
CA LEU A 41 16.39 8.57 -6.45
C LEU A 41 17.25 9.76 -6.04
N SER A 42 18.25 9.55 -5.20
CA SER A 42 19.18 10.60 -4.76
C SER A 42 20.62 10.11 -4.75
N ALA A 43 21.56 10.95 -5.22
CA ALA A 43 22.98 10.62 -5.14
C ALA A 43 23.49 10.68 -3.69
N THR A 44 24.29 9.71 -3.28
CA THR A 44 25.04 9.75 -2.02
C THR A 44 26.47 10.25 -2.25
N LYS A 45 27.15 10.63 -1.17
CA LYS A 45 28.54 11.13 -1.24
C LYS A 45 29.54 10.09 -1.74
N ASP A 46 29.19 8.81 -1.65
CA ASP A 46 30.06 7.68 -1.99
C ASP A 46 29.80 7.12 -3.40
N GLY A 47 29.05 7.86 -4.22
CA GLY A 47 28.70 7.44 -5.58
C GLY A 47 27.65 6.32 -5.63
N GLN A 48 26.93 6.10 -4.53
CA GLN A 48 25.78 5.19 -4.50
C GLN A 48 24.47 5.96 -4.75
N VAL A 49 23.40 5.22 -5.02
CA VAL A 49 22.05 5.76 -5.21
C VAL A 49 21.19 5.39 -4.00
N ASP A 50 20.70 6.41 -3.29
CA ASP A 50 19.65 6.27 -2.27
C ASP A 50 18.30 6.13 -2.98
N ILE A 51 17.56 5.07 -2.64
CA ILE A 51 16.25 4.76 -3.23
C ILE A 51 15.20 4.85 -2.12
N ARG A 52 14.33 5.85 -2.20
CA ARG A 52 13.15 5.95 -1.33
C ARG A 52 11.90 5.69 -2.15
N TYR A 53 10.98 4.90 -1.64
CA TYR A 53 9.76 4.57 -2.35
C TYR A 53 8.57 4.52 -1.41
N GLU A 54 7.39 4.73 -1.98
CA GLU A 54 6.12 4.47 -1.34
C GLU A 54 5.44 3.34 -2.10
N LEU A 55 4.91 2.35 -1.38
CA LEU A 55 4.16 1.24 -1.97
C LEU A 55 2.70 1.63 -2.16
N GLN A 56 2.05 1.01 -3.14
CA GLN A 56 0.62 1.18 -3.33
C GLN A 56 -0.13 0.59 -2.12
N PRO A 57 -1.11 1.33 -1.55
CA PRO A 57 -1.92 0.80 -0.46
C PRO A 57 -2.61 -0.50 -0.88
N GLN A 58 -2.38 -1.58 -0.14
CA GLN A 58 -3.13 -2.80 -0.37
C GLN A 58 -4.57 -2.64 0.10
N LYS A 59 -5.49 -3.20 -0.69
CA LYS A 59 -6.89 -3.31 -0.29
C LYS A 59 -6.97 -4.31 0.87
N PHE A 60 -7.47 -3.87 2.00
CA PHE A 60 -7.84 -4.75 3.10
C PHE A 60 -9.35 -4.86 3.18
N GLU A 61 -9.84 -6.07 3.49
CA GLU A 61 -11.24 -6.29 3.80
C GLU A 61 -11.42 -6.25 5.33
N ARG A 62 -12.50 -5.59 5.78
CA ARG A 62 -12.87 -5.60 7.20
C ARG A 62 -13.94 -6.65 7.42
N ILE A 63 -13.58 -7.75 8.08
CA ILE A 63 -14.54 -8.73 8.57
C ILE A 63 -15.04 -8.35 9.96
N ARG A 64 -16.28 -8.70 10.28
CA ARG A 64 -16.83 -8.55 11.64
C ARG A 64 -16.92 -9.92 12.29
N ARG A 65 -16.36 -10.07 13.50
CA ARG A 65 -16.50 -11.27 14.32
C ARG A 65 -17.55 -11.04 15.40
N ILE A 66 -18.47 -12.00 15.56
CA ILE A 66 -19.30 -12.12 16.76
C ILE A 66 -18.72 -13.22 17.67
N THR A 67 -19.14 -13.23 18.93
CA THR A 67 -18.78 -14.29 19.88
C THR A 67 -19.07 -15.67 19.26
N GLY A 68 -18.03 -16.47 19.07
CA GLY A 68 -18.11 -17.83 18.53
C GLY A 68 -18.08 -18.00 17.00
N TYR A 69 -18.16 -16.94 16.17
CA TYR A 69 -18.24 -17.11 14.70
C TYR A 69 -17.43 -16.07 13.91
N LEU A 70 -16.56 -16.56 13.00
CA LEU A 70 -15.94 -15.78 11.93
C LEU A 70 -16.83 -15.83 10.69
N VAL A 71 -17.87 -15.00 10.67
CA VAL A 71 -18.79 -14.86 9.53
C VAL A 71 -18.49 -13.54 8.85
N GLY A 72 -17.82 -13.59 7.68
CA GLY A 72 -17.28 -12.42 6.98
C GLY A 72 -18.24 -11.22 6.93
N THR A 73 -19.35 -11.35 6.20
CA THR A 73 -20.43 -10.35 6.11
C THR A 73 -21.62 -10.68 7.03
N ILE A 74 -22.52 -9.71 7.23
CA ILE A 74 -23.71 -9.85 8.09
C ILE A 74 -24.83 -10.68 7.43
N ASP A 75 -24.71 -10.97 6.13
CA ASP A 75 -25.77 -11.60 5.33
C ASP A 75 -26.18 -12.99 5.82
N ARG A 76 -25.30 -13.68 6.56
CA ARG A 76 -25.55 -15.02 7.10
C ARG A 76 -25.96 -15.03 8.57
N TRP A 77 -26.24 -13.87 9.16
CA TRP A 77 -26.56 -13.76 10.58
C TRP A 77 -28.02 -14.12 10.82
N ASN A 78 -28.28 -14.92 11.84
CA ASN A 78 -29.63 -15.14 12.32
C ASN A 78 -30.20 -13.85 12.96
N ASP A 79 -31.51 -13.83 13.20
CA ASP A 79 -32.24 -12.65 13.66
C ASP A 79 -31.71 -12.15 15.02
N ALA A 80 -31.39 -13.08 15.93
CA ALA A 80 -30.84 -12.76 17.24
C ALA A 80 -29.50 -12.02 17.16
N LYS A 81 -28.60 -12.43 16.25
CA LYS A 81 -27.30 -11.77 16.07
C LYS A 81 -27.41 -10.45 15.33
N ARG A 82 -28.41 -10.29 14.45
CA ARG A 82 -28.72 -8.98 13.84
C ARG A 82 -29.18 -7.96 14.88
N ALA A 83 -30.01 -8.39 15.84
CA ALA A 83 -30.41 -7.53 16.97
C ALA A 83 -29.20 -7.15 17.85
N GLU A 84 -28.32 -8.11 18.15
CA GLU A 84 -27.09 -7.83 18.93
C GLU A 84 -26.14 -6.84 18.22
N GLU A 85 -26.02 -6.88 16.88
CA GLU A 85 -25.30 -5.82 16.15
C GLU A 85 -25.91 -4.46 16.40
N HIS A 86 -27.24 -4.39 16.24
CA HIS A 86 -27.97 -3.14 16.27
C HIS A 86 -27.81 -2.42 17.61
N ASP A 87 -27.77 -3.19 18.70
CA ASP A 87 -27.59 -2.67 20.06
C ASP A 87 -26.13 -2.31 20.40
N ARG A 88 -25.18 -2.63 19.52
CA ARG A 88 -23.76 -2.39 19.76
C ARG A 88 -23.45 -0.89 19.70
N VAL A 89 -22.85 -0.37 20.78
CA VAL A 89 -22.31 0.99 20.82
C VAL A 89 -21.13 1.13 19.85
N LYS A 90 -21.28 2.03 18.88
CA LYS A 90 -20.25 2.36 17.88
C LYS A 90 -19.43 3.53 18.39
N HIS A 91 -18.24 3.23 18.91
CA HIS A 91 -17.27 4.28 19.21
C HIS A 91 -16.72 4.81 17.89
N GLY A 92 -17.04 6.07 17.57
CA GLY A 92 -16.45 6.78 16.43
C GLY A 92 -14.97 7.08 16.69
N LEU A 93 -14.20 7.22 15.61
CA LEU A 93 -12.87 7.83 15.68
C LEU A 93 -13.05 9.33 15.88
N HIS A 94 -12.72 9.83 17.06
CA HIS A 94 -12.58 11.25 17.33
C HIS A 94 -11.13 11.69 17.17
#